data_AF-A0A524M998-F1
#
_entry.id   AF-A0A524M998-F1
#
_cell.length_a   1.000
_cell.length_b   1.000
_cell.length_c   1.000
_cell.angle_alpha   90.00
_cell.angle_beta   90.00
_cell.angle_gamma   90.00
#
_symmetry.space_group_name_H-M   'P 1'
#
loop_
_entity.id
_entity.type
_entity.pdbx_description
1 polymer ?
#
loop_
_entity_poly.entity_id
_entity_poly.type
_entity_poly.pdbx_seq_one_letter_code
_entity_poly.pdbx_strand_id
1 'polypeptide(L)'
;MRLHDTPELKWMTLSVLLIVLMLKYYLDPTDMMGLAISMAAVGVFGIVLVLLMTNLPRPEVFWNKERNLVAILRPWTVEVCSARLLSSVPIGIDLSHSGTRVLRAMYTRYLDKAGGAVVFFIARPMGNQSTRIGFLVRRRGLRLWNGMQQVDRLAKKLVPDIMILERAMRAAYPHLPVKEAEFDDILKVTTGGLETYAVA
;
A
#
# COMPACT_ATOMS: atom_id res chain seq x y z
N MET A 1 -5.59 13.79 0.64
CA MET A 1 -4.45 13.49 1.55
C MET A 1 -4.20 14.70 2.42
N ARG A 2 -3.81 14.54 3.70
CA ARG A 2 -3.36 15.68 4.51
C ARG A 2 -1.96 16.07 4.00
N LEU A 3 -1.74 17.37 3.72
CA LEU A 3 -0.47 17.92 3.22
C LEU A 3 0.76 17.55 4.09
N HIS A 4 0.55 17.12 5.33
CA HIS A 4 1.62 16.72 6.25
C HIS A 4 2.26 15.35 5.94
N ASP A 5 1.62 14.49 5.17
CA ASP A 5 2.08 13.10 4.94
C ASP A 5 3.05 12.94 3.76
N THR A 6 3.32 14.01 3.01
CA THR A 6 4.23 14.03 1.85
C THR A 6 5.51 14.81 2.19
N PRO A 7 6.57 14.16 2.72
CA PRO A 7 7.82 14.85 3.09
C PRO A 7 8.46 15.56 1.89
N GLU A 8 8.33 15.01 0.70
CA GLU A 8 8.83 15.58 -0.57
C GLU A 8 8.21 16.95 -0.87
N LEU A 9 6.92 17.13 -0.58
CA LEU A 9 6.21 18.39 -0.81
C LEU A 9 6.73 19.49 0.12
N LYS A 10 7.08 19.14 1.36
CA LYS A 10 7.67 20.07 2.35
C LYS A 10 9.05 20.54 1.90
N TRP A 11 9.86 19.63 1.36
CA TRP A 11 11.18 19.99 0.84
C TRP A 11 11.08 20.83 -0.45
N MET A 12 10.15 20.52 -1.35
CA MET A 12 9.88 21.35 -2.54
C MET A 12 9.41 22.76 -2.17
N THR A 13 8.43 22.90 -1.27
CA THR A 13 7.95 24.22 -0.84
C THR A 13 9.04 25.02 -0.12
N LEU A 14 9.82 24.38 0.75
CA LEU A 14 10.97 25.00 1.42
C LEU A 14 12.01 25.50 0.42
N SER A 15 12.30 24.71 -0.61
CA SER A 15 13.30 25.03 -1.64
C SER A 15 12.87 26.24 -2.47
N VAL A 16 11.62 26.29 -2.89
CA VAL A 16 11.07 27.44 -3.63
C VAL A 16 11.06 28.69 -2.77
N LEU A 17 10.69 28.57 -1.49
CA LEU A 17 10.68 29.70 -0.55
C LEU A 17 12.10 30.25 -0.32
N LEU A 18 13.09 29.36 -0.19
CA LEU A 18 14.51 29.72 -0.07
C LEU A 18 15.03 30.42 -1.34
N ILE A 19 14.70 29.91 -2.53
CA ILE A 19 15.12 30.50 -3.80
C ILE A 19 14.51 31.89 -3.98
N VAL A 20 13.21 32.05 -3.70
CA VAL A 20 12.53 33.35 -3.78
C VAL A 20 13.09 34.34 -2.76
N LEU A 21 13.37 33.90 -1.54
CA LEU A 21 13.98 34.72 -0.50
C LEU A 21 15.40 35.17 -0.90
N MET A 22 16.23 34.24 -1.38
CA MET A 22 17.59 34.52 -1.88
C MET A 22 17.56 35.50 -3.06
N LEU A 23 16.65 35.32 -4.03
CA LEU A 23 16.47 36.25 -5.14
C LEU A 23 16.09 37.66 -4.66
N LYS A 24 15.19 37.76 -3.67
CA LYS A 24 14.77 39.06 -3.11
C LYS A 24 15.93 39.83 -2.46
N TYR A 25 16.90 39.15 -1.86
CA TYR A 25 18.07 39.79 -1.26
C TYR A 25 19.14 40.21 -2.28
N TYR A 26 19.19 39.54 -3.43
CA TYR A 26 20.20 39.79 -4.47
C TYR A 26 19.73 40.71 -5.61
N LEU A 27 18.42 40.91 -5.77
CA LEU A 27 17.85 41.76 -6.81
C LEU A 27 17.51 43.15 -6.25
N ASP A 28 18.00 44.19 -6.93
CA ASP A 28 17.57 45.56 -6.66
C ASP A 28 16.07 45.72 -6.95
N PRO A 29 15.33 46.52 -6.16
CA PRO A 29 13.88 46.69 -6.31
C PRO A 29 13.45 47.32 -7.64
N THR A 30 14.39 47.86 -8.41
CA THR A 30 14.17 48.39 -9.77
C THR A 30 14.46 47.39 -10.88
N ASP A 31 14.99 46.20 -10.57
CA ASP A 31 15.23 45.14 -11.54
C ASP A 31 13.93 44.39 -11.88
N MET A 32 13.17 45.00 -12.80
CA MET A 32 11.90 44.47 -13.31
C MET A 32 12.07 43.09 -13.97
N MET A 33 13.26 42.76 -14.48
CA MET A 33 13.54 41.48 -15.13
C MET A 33 13.70 40.37 -14.09
N GLY A 34 14.44 40.64 -13.01
CA GLY A 34 14.56 39.72 -11.87
C GLY A 34 13.22 39.41 -11.18
N LEU A 35 12.39 40.45 -11.00
CA LEU A 35 11.04 40.30 -10.45
C LEU A 35 10.14 39.43 -11.36
N ALA A 36 10.19 39.65 -12.68
CA ALA A 36 9.41 38.85 -13.64
C ALA A 36 9.81 37.37 -13.63
N ILE A 37 11.11 37.06 -13.55
CA ILE A 37 11.61 35.68 -13.47
C ILE A 37 11.15 35.00 -12.17
N SER A 38 11.17 35.72 -11.05
CA SER A 38 10.71 35.18 -9.76
C SER A 38 9.22 34.86 -9.75
N MET A 39 8.38 35.75 -10.29
CA MET A 39 6.94 35.51 -10.42
C MET A 39 6.64 34.37 -11.39
N ALA A 40 7.37 34.26 -12.50
CA ALA A 40 7.26 33.14 -13.42
C ALA A 40 7.61 31.81 -12.74
N ALA A 41 8.69 31.77 -11.94
CA ALA A 41 9.08 30.57 -11.19
C ALA A 41 8.01 30.13 -10.18
N VAL A 42 7.42 31.08 -9.43
CA VAL A 42 6.31 30.80 -8.50
C VAL A 42 5.06 30.33 -9.26
N GLY A 43 4.74 30.95 -10.40
CA GLY A 43 3.62 30.55 -11.25
C GLY A 43 3.78 29.14 -11.81
N VAL A 44 4.95 28.81 -12.35
CA VAL A 44 5.28 27.46 -12.84
C VAL A 44 5.21 26.44 -11.71
N PHE A 45 5.74 26.76 -10.53
CA PHE A 45 5.62 25.89 -9.36
C PHE A 45 4.16 25.65 -8.98
N GLY A 46 3.32 26.69 -8.96
CA GLY A 46 1.89 26.58 -8.71
C GLY A 46 1.20 25.66 -9.70
N ILE A 47 1.50 25.80 -11.00
CA ILE A 47 0.93 24.94 -12.06
C ILE A 47 1.39 23.49 -11.89
N VAL A 48 2.68 23.25 -11.64
CA VAL A 48 3.21 21.89 -11.40
C VAL A 48 2.59 21.27 -10.16
N LEU A 49 2.40 22.04 -9.08
CA LEU A 49 1.73 21.60 -7.86
C LEU A 49 0.28 21.20 -8.14
N VAL A 50 -0.47 22.04 -8.88
CA VAL A 50 -1.86 21.75 -9.26
C VAL A 50 -1.91 20.50 -10.12
N LEU A 51 -1.08 20.39 -11.15
CA LEU A 51 -1.02 19.20 -12.01
C LEU A 51 -0.64 17.93 -11.22
N LEU A 52 0.29 18.03 -10.27
CA LEU A 52 0.68 16.91 -9.42
C LEU A 52 -0.43 16.51 -8.45
N MET A 53 -1.25 17.46 -7.99
CA MET A 53 -2.41 17.19 -7.13
C MET A 53 -3.62 16.66 -7.92
N THR A 54 -3.81 17.07 -9.18
CA THR A 54 -4.98 16.67 -10.00
C THR A 54 -4.76 15.41 -10.82
N ASN A 55 -3.54 15.15 -11.29
CA ASN A 55 -3.19 14.00 -12.13
C ASN A 55 -2.46 12.88 -11.37
N LEU A 56 -2.68 12.73 -10.06
CA LEU A 56 -2.15 11.59 -9.32
C LEU A 56 -2.63 10.28 -10.00
N PRO A 57 -1.70 9.46 -10.53
CA PRO A 57 -2.08 8.24 -11.22
C PRO A 57 -2.95 7.38 -10.30
N ARG A 58 -4.12 6.97 -10.80
CA ARG A 58 -4.98 6.02 -10.07
C ARG A 58 -4.18 4.72 -9.86
N PRO A 59 -4.32 4.07 -8.69
CA PRO A 59 -3.64 2.80 -8.46
C PRO A 59 -4.14 1.77 -9.48
N GLU A 60 -3.22 1.11 -10.17
CA GLU A 60 -3.53 -0.01 -11.04
C GLU A 60 -3.52 -1.29 -10.20
N VAL A 61 -4.54 -2.14 -10.38
CA VAL A 61 -4.69 -3.39 -9.66
C VAL A 61 -4.67 -4.54 -10.65
N PHE A 62 -3.76 -5.49 -10.45
CA PHE A 62 -3.64 -6.70 -11.26
C PHE A 62 -3.89 -7.93 -10.41
N TRP A 63 -4.60 -8.90 -10.97
CA TRP A 63 -4.86 -10.17 -10.32
C TRP A 63 -4.21 -11.32 -11.10
N ASN A 64 -3.38 -12.09 -10.42
CA ASN A 64 -2.90 -13.36 -10.94
C ASN A 64 -3.64 -14.51 -10.25
N LYS A 65 -4.60 -15.11 -10.97
CA LYS A 65 -5.44 -16.20 -10.47
C LYS A 65 -4.66 -17.49 -10.21
N GLU A 66 -3.66 -17.81 -11.02
CA GLU A 66 -2.86 -19.04 -10.87
C GLU A 66 -2.04 -19.04 -9.58
N ARG A 67 -1.57 -17.87 -9.16
CA ARG A 67 -0.75 -17.70 -7.94
C ARG A 67 -1.53 -17.13 -6.75
N ASN A 68 -2.81 -16.82 -6.92
CA ASN A 68 -3.67 -16.13 -5.96
C ASN A 68 -3.03 -14.84 -5.39
N LEU A 69 -2.50 -13.99 -6.27
CA LEU A 69 -1.77 -12.76 -5.91
C LEU A 69 -2.47 -11.52 -6.48
N VAL A 70 -2.71 -10.53 -5.62
CA VAL A 70 -3.07 -9.16 -6.04
C VAL A 70 -1.81 -8.32 -6.08
N ALA A 71 -1.53 -7.66 -7.19
CA ALA A 71 -0.54 -6.59 -7.27
C ALA A 71 -1.24 -5.24 -7.35
N ILE A 72 -0.81 -4.28 -6.52
CA ILE A 72 -1.32 -2.90 -6.49
C ILE A 72 -0.15 -1.98 -6.81
N LEU A 73 -0.21 -1.34 -7.98
CA LEU A 73 0.78 -0.35 -8.41
C LEU A 73 0.24 1.04 -8.11
N ARG A 74 0.81 1.67 -7.09
CA ARG A 74 0.61 3.09 -6.79
C ARG A 74 1.67 3.93 -7.53
N PRO A 75 1.56 5.26 -7.58
CA PRO A 75 2.52 6.11 -8.28
C PRO A 75 3.98 5.87 -7.86
N TRP A 76 4.22 5.69 -6.55
CA TRP A 76 5.58 5.56 -6.00
C TRP A 76 5.89 4.20 -5.40
N THR A 77 4.88 3.34 -5.23
CA THR A 77 5.05 2.06 -4.53
C THR A 77 4.29 0.94 -5.20
N VAL A 78 4.92 -0.23 -5.20
CA VAL A 78 4.32 -1.48 -5.64
C VAL A 78 4.06 -2.34 -4.41
N GLU A 79 2.87 -2.89 -4.32
CA GLU A 79 2.49 -3.86 -3.29
C GLU A 79 2.03 -5.15 -3.95
N VAL A 80 2.46 -6.28 -3.39
CA VAL A 80 1.92 -7.59 -3.75
C VAL A 80 1.33 -8.20 -2.49
N CYS A 81 0.07 -8.60 -2.58
CA CYS A 81 -0.75 -9.09 -1.49
C CYS A 81 -1.30 -10.47 -1.83
N SER A 82 -1.46 -11.30 -0.80
CA SER A 82 -2.24 -12.52 -0.87
C SER A 82 -2.79 -12.83 0.52
N ALA A 83 -3.92 -13.52 0.58
CA ALA A 83 -4.56 -13.82 1.84
C ALA A 83 -5.06 -15.26 1.91
N ARG A 84 -5.17 -15.73 3.15
CA ARG A 84 -5.76 -17.02 3.52
C ARG A 84 -6.88 -16.78 4.52
N LEU A 85 -7.96 -17.51 4.35
CA LEU A 85 -9.17 -17.44 5.17
C LEU A 85 -9.31 -18.69 6.01
N LEU A 86 -9.79 -18.52 7.24
CA LEU A 86 -10.34 -19.59 8.05
C LEU A 86 -11.82 -19.71 7.69
N SER A 87 -12.19 -20.81 7.04
CA SER A 87 -13.59 -21.06 6.74
C SER A 87 -14.32 -21.59 7.97
N SER A 88 -15.52 -21.06 8.22
CA SER A 88 -16.41 -21.50 9.29
C SER A 88 -15.85 -21.31 10.71
N VAL A 89 -15.50 -20.07 11.07
CA VAL A 89 -15.17 -19.74 12.47
C VAL A 89 -16.47 -19.58 13.26
N PRO A 90 -16.82 -20.48 14.20
CA PRO A 90 -17.94 -20.24 15.10
C PRO A 90 -17.68 -18.99 15.94
N ILE A 91 -18.73 -18.18 16.10
CA ILE A 91 -18.72 -16.97 16.93
C ILE A 91 -18.30 -17.39 18.35
N GLY A 92 -17.13 -16.94 18.81
CA GLY A 92 -16.61 -17.25 20.14
C GLY A 92 -15.29 -18.01 20.21
N ILE A 93 -14.67 -18.38 19.08
CA ILE A 93 -13.28 -18.87 19.11
C ILE A 93 -12.34 -17.77 19.57
N ASP A 94 -11.54 -18.08 20.60
CA ASP A 94 -10.42 -17.25 21.02
C ASP A 94 -9.33 -17.24 19.94
N LEU A 95 -9.36 -16.20 19.12
CA LEU A 95 -8.38 -15.96 18.05
C LEU A 95 -7.04 -15.45 18.59
N SER A 96 -6.94 -15.10 19.88
CA SER A 96 -5.75 -14.45 20.44
C SER A 96 -4.58 -15.43 20.60
N HIS A 97 -4.83 -16.62 21.15
CA HIS A 97 -3.79 -17.65 21.37
C HIS A 97 -3.22 -18.18 20.05
N SER A 98 -4.08 -18.30 19.04
CA SER A 98 -3.74 -18.78 17.71
C SER A 98 -3.13 -17.70 16.83
N GLY A 99 -3.63 -16.46 16.92
CA GLY A 99 -3.03 -15.30 16.28
C GLY A 99 -1.58 -15.10 16.71
N THR A 100 -1.27 -15.35 17.99
CA THR A 100 0.10 -15.30 18.50
C THR A 100 1.03 -16.29 17.80
N ARG A 101 0.58 -17.52 17.50
CA ARG A 101 1.40 -18.51 16.76
C ARG A 101 1.65 -18.08 15.32
N VAL A 102 0.61 -17.59 14.64
CA VAL A 102 0.72 -17.09 13.26
C VAL A 102 1.65 -15.86 13.20
N LEU A 103 1.44 -14.90 14.08
CA LEU A 103 2.26 -13.70 14.18
C LEU A 103 3.71 -14.03 14.51
N ARG A 104 3.98 -14.98 15.41
CA ARG A 104 5.36 -15.40 15.73
C ARG A 104 6.05 -16.04 14.53
N ALA A 105 5.38 -16.94 13.82
CA ALA A 105 5.94 -17.58 12.63
C ALA A 105 6.29 -16.55 11.54
N MET A 106 5.42 -15.56 11.35
CA MET A 106 5.61 -14.52 10.36
C MET A 106 6.60 -13.44 10.80
N TYR A 107 6.67 -13.14 12.10
CA TYR A 107 7.64 -12.22 12.68
C TYR A 107 9.07 -12.69 12.41
N THR A 108 9.38 -13.97 12.67
CA THR A 108 10.70 -14.55 12.37
C THR A 108 11.06 -14.42 10.88
N ARG A 109 10.06 -14.51 10.00
CA ARG A 109 10.26 -14.34 8.55
C ARG A 109 10.53 -12.89 8.14
N TYR A 110 10.05 -11.93 8.91
CA TYR A 110 10.10 -10.49 8.59
C TYR A 110 11.14 -9.70 9.38
N LEU A 111 11.73 -10.28 10.43
CA LEU A 111 12.73 -9.66 11.29
C LEU A 111 13.80 -8.87 10.49
N ASP A 112 14.36 -9.51 9.46
CA ASP A 112 15.46 -8.96 8.66
C ASP A 112 15.03 -8.50 7.26
N LYS A 113 13.72 -8.39 7.01
CA LYS A 113 13.19 -8.11 5.66
C LYS A 113 12.24 -6.91 5.67
N ALA A 114 12.76 -5.78 5.19
CA ALA A 114 11.97 -4.58 4.97
C ALA A 114 10.77 -4.82 4.03
N GLY A 115 9.69 -4.07 4.27
CA GLY A 115 8.50 -4.02 3.43
C GLY A 115 7.56 -5.22 3.53
N GLY A 116 7.79 -6.19 4.43
CA GLY A 116 6.83 -7.24 4.75
C GLY A 116 5.85 -6.82 5.84
N ALA A 117 4.57 -7.17 5.70
CA ALA A 117 3.62 -7.08 6.80
C ALA A 117 2.60 -8.22 6.75
N VAL A 118 2.12 -8.60 7.92
CA VAL A 118 0.96 -9.47 8.09
C VAL A 118 -0.16 -8.64 8.68
N VAL A 119 -1.34 -8.77 8.11
CA VAL A 119 -2.55 -8.08 8.54
C VAL A 119 -3.57 -9.15 8.90
N PHE A 120 -3.95 -9.20 10.16
CA PHE A 120 -5.15 -9.94 10.58
C PHE A 120 -6.38 -9.13 10.17
N PHE A 121 -7.39 -9.79 9.60
CA PHE A 121 -8.62 -9.12 9.21
C PHE A 121 -9.86 -9.95 9.49
N ILE A 122 -10.96 -9.23 9.70
CA ILE A 122 -12.31 -9.76 9.82
C ILE A 122 -13.15 -8.99 8.80
N ALA A 123 -13.65 -9.69 7.79
CA ALA A 123 -14.56 -9.16 6.79
C ALA A 123 -15.97 -9.67 7.09
N ARG A 124 -16.86 -8.76 7.51
CA ARG A 124 -18.28 -9.03 7.69
C ARG A 124 -19.01 -8.66 6.40
N PRO A 125 -19.46 -9.63 5.59
CA PRO A 125 -20.26 -9.32 4.41
C PRO A 125 -21.62 -8.73 4.83
N MET A 126 -22.18 -7.86 3.99
CA MET A 126 -23.54 -7.37 4.15
C MET A 126 -24.52 -8.50 3.79
N GLY A 127 -25.51 -8.76 4.65
CA GLY A 127 -26.52 -9.81 4.46
C GLY A 127 -26.19 -11.14 5.16
N ASN A 128 -26.82 -12.23 4.72
CA ASN A 128 -26.84 -13.52 5.41
C ASN A 128 -25.62 -14.43 5.09
N GLN A 129 -24.46 -13.83 4.86
CA GLN A 129 -23.23 -14.54 4.55
C GLN A 129 -22.37 -14.73 5.82
N SER A 130 -21.57 -15.79 5.85
CA SER A 130 -20.67 -16.07 6.96
C SER A 130 -19.56 -15.02 7.07
N THR A 131 -19.21 -14.63 8.30
CA THR A 131 -18.08 -13.73 8.54
C THR A 131 -16.78 -14.42 8.11
N ARG A 132 -15.99 -13.72 7.30
CA ARG A 132 -14.71 -14.21 6.78
C ARG A 132 -13.59 -13.68 7.67
N ILE A 133 -12.77 -14.58 8.22
CA ILE A 133 -11.65 -14.23 9.10
C ILE A 133 -10.38 -14.76 8.47
N GLY A 134 -9.32 -13.97 8.47
CA GLY A 134 -8.11 -14.38 7.79
C GLY A 134 -6.89 -13.53 8.11
N PHE A 135 -5.83 -13.88 7.41
CA PHE A 135 -4.57 -13.17 7.44
C PHE A 135 -4.17 -12.83 6.01
N LEU A 136 -3.78 -11.57 5.82
CA LEU A 136 -3.24 -11.04 4.58
C LEU A 136 -1.74 -10.83 4.76
N VAL A 137 -0.98 -11.31 3.81
CA VAL A 137 0.46 -11.09 3.70
C VAL A 137 0.69 -10.09 2.60
N ARG A 138 1.43 -9.02 2.90
CA ARG A 138 1.81 -7.99 1.93
C ARG A 138 3.31 -7.80 1.88
N ARG A 139 3.82 -7.56 0.68
CA ARG A 139 5.19 -7.12 0.42
C ARG A 139 5.14 -5.82 -0.38
N ARG A 140 5.77 -4.77 0.15
CA ARG A 140 5.85 -3.44 -0.47
C ARG A 140 7.28 -3.15 -0.95
N GLY A 141 7.38 -2.46 -2.08
CA GLY A 141 8.63 -1.88 -2.57
C GLY A 141 8.39 -0.55 -3.29
N LEU A 142 9.47 0.15 -3.61
CA LEU A 142 9.43 1.36 -4.44
C LEU A 142 9.10 0.99 -5.89
N ARG A 143 8.26 1.80 -6.55
CA ARG A 143 7.99 1.69 -7.99
C ARG A 143 9.13 2.39 -8.73
N LEU A 144 10.09 1.58 -9.18
CA LEU A 144 11.07 2.02 -10.19
C LEU A 144 10.41 2.03 -11.57
N TRP A 145 11.11 2.57 -12.58
CA TRP A 145 10.65 2.65 -13.97
C TRP A 145 10.08 1.31 -14.51
N ASN A 146 10.62 0.19 -14.03
CA ASN A 146 10.12 -1.17 -14.33
C ASN A 146 9.20 -1.72 -13.22
N GLY A 147 8.03 -1.10 -13.04
CA GLY A 147 7.06 -1.49 -12.01
C GLY A 147 6.71 -2.99 -12.01
N MET A 148 6.52 -3.58 -13.19
CA MET A 148 6.20 -5.00 -13.34
C MET A 148 7.34 -5.95 -12.96
N GLN A 149 8.60 -5.60 -13.26
CA GLN A 149 9.74 -6.40 -12.79
C GLN A 149 9.83 -6.41 -11.26
N GLN A 150 9.45 -5.29 -10.63
CA GLN A 150 9.38 -5.22 -9.17
C GLN A 150 8.23 -6.07 -8.63
N VAL A 151 7.07 -6.10 -9.29
CA VAL A 151 5.97 -7.02 -8.96
C VAL A 151 6.47 -8.46 -8.98
N ASP A 152 7.17 -8.90 -10.02
CA ASP A 152 7.69 -10.27 -10.11
C ASP A 152 8.69 -10.62 -9.01
N ARG A 153 9.59 -9.69 -8.67
CA ARG A 153 10.54 -9.85 -7.56
C ARG A 153 9.81 -9.97 -6.22
N LEU A 154 8.79 -9.15 -5.98
CA LEU A 154 7.99 -9.21 -4.76
C LEU A 154 7.15 -10.48 -4.71
N ALA A 155 6.55 -10.90 -5.83
CA ALA A 155 5.78 -12.14 -5.95
C ALA A 155 6.62 -13.38 -5.61
N LYS A 156 7.86 -13.47 -6.12
CA LYS A 156 8.80 -14.56 -5.77
C LYS A 156 9.09 -14.63 -4.26
N LYS A 157 9.11 -13.49 -3.56
CA LYS A 157 9.29 -13.44 -2.10
C LYS A 157 8.01 -13.78 -1.34
N LEU A 158 6.87 -13.38 -1.88
CA LEU A 158 5.55 -13.54 -1.27
C LEU A 158 5.07 -15.00 -1.28
N VAL A 159 5.37 -15.76 -2.34
CA VAL A 159 4.95 -17.18 -2.46
C VAL A 159 5.39 -18.02 -1.24
N PRO A 160 6.67 -18.03 -0.82
CA PRO A 160 7.08 -18.70 0.40
C PRO A 160 6.38 -18.16 1.66
N ASP A 161 6.13 -16.85 1.72
CA ASP A 161 5.49 -16.23 2.89
C ASP A 161 4.02 -16.71 3.03
N ILE A 162 3.31 -16.91 1.91
CA ILE A 162 1.96 -17.49 1.88
C ILE A 162 1.98 -18.95 2.34
N MET A 163 2.96 -19.74 1.89
CA MET A 163 3.09 -21.14 2.31
C MET A 163 3.34 -21.25 3.82
N ILE A 164 4.18 -20.38 4.38
CA ILE A 164 4.43 -20.32 5.83
C ILE A 164 3.17 -19.90 6.56
N LEU A 165 2.46 -18.88 6.06
CA LEU A 165 1.19 -18.43 6.64
C LEU A 165 0.18 -19.57 6.70
N GLU A 166 -0.05 -20.25 5.57
CA GLU A 166 -1.02 -21.34 5.47
C GLU A 166 -0.68 -22.49 6.42
N ARG A 167 0.61 -22.88 6.51
CA ARG A 167 1.07 -23.89 7.47
C ARG A 167 0.85 -23.46 8.91
N ALA A 168 1.17 -22.20 9.25
CA ALA A 168 0.96 -21.66 10.58
C ALA A 168 -0.53 -21.62 10.95
N MET A 169 -1.39 -21.24 10.00
CA MET A 169 -2.84 -21.23 10.18
C MET A 169 -3.41 -22.64 10.38
N ARG A 170 -3.00 -23.63 9.57
CA ARG A 170 -3.41 -25.04 9.75
C ARG A 170 -2.92 -25.62 11.08
N ALA A 171 -1.71 -25.28 11.51
CA ALA A 171 -1.19 -25.70 12.81
C ALA A 171 -1.92 -25.02 13.99
N ALA A 172 -2.39 -23.79 13.80
CA ALA A 172 -3.16 -23.07 14.81
C ALA A 172 -4.62 -23.56 14.88
N TYR A 173 -5.21 -23.93 13.74
CA TYR A 173 -6.58 -24.45 13.64
C TYR A 173 -6.64 -25.75 12.80
N PRO A 174 -6.25 -26.90 13.37
CA PRO A 174 -6.25 -28.16 12.62
C PRO A 174 -7.63 -28.61 12.15
N HIS A 175 -8.67 -28.17 12.85
CA HIS A 175 -10.07 -28.52 12.59
C HIS A 175 -10.81 -27.54 11.68
N LEU A 176 -10.21 -26.38 11.37
CA LEU A 176 -10.84 -25.40 10.46
C LEU A 176 -10.17 -25.47 9.08
N PRO A 177 -10.95 -25.53 7.98
CA PRO A 177 -10.38 -25.51 6.66
C PRO A 177 -9.79 -24.12 6.36
N VAL A 178 -8.51 -24.10 5.99
CA VAL A 178 -7.83 -22.90 5.48
C VAL A 178 -8.07 -22.81 3.98
N LYS A 179 -8.76 -21.76 3.54
CA LYS A 179 -9.10 -21.50 2.14
C LYS A 179 -8.31 -20.32 1.59
N GLU A 180 -8.17 -20.28 0.27
CA GLU A 180 -7.62 -19.13 -0.42
C GLU A 180 -8.64 -17.98 -0.39
N ALA A 181 -8.17 -16.76 -0.14
CA ALA A 181 -9.03 -15.57 -0.25
C ALA A 181 -9.23 -15.20 -1.73
N GLU A 182 -10.44 -14.79 -2.07
CA GLU A 182 -10.78 -14.32 -3.41
C GLU A 182 -10.23 -12.90 -3.64
N PHE A 183 -10.21 -12.48 -4.92
CA PHE A 183 -9.77 -11.14 -5.31
C PHE A 183 -10.49 -10.04 -4.51
N ASP A 184 -11.82 -10.14 -4.40
CA ASP A 184 -12.66 -9.17 -3.72
C ASP A 184 -12.35 -9.09 -2.21
N ASP A 185 -12.05 -10.22 -1.58
CA ASP A 185 -11.66 -10.25 -0.16
C ASP A 185 -10.34 -9.50 0.03
N ILE A 186 -9.34 -9.79 -0.81
CA ILE A 186 -8.02 -9.16 -0.71
C ILE A 186 -8.13 -7.67 -0.99
N LEU A 187 -8.91 -7.27 -1.99
CA LEU A 187 -9.10 -5.87 -2.32
C LEU A 187 -9.81 -5.13 -1.19
N LYS A 188 -10.94 -5.65 -0.70
CA LYS A 188 -11.70 -5.04 0.42
C LYS A 188 -10.86 -4.87 1.68
N VAL A 189 -10.04 -5.87 2.02
CA VAL A 189 -9.14 -5.77 3.19
C VAL A 189 -8.06 -4.73 2.95
N THR A 190 -7.53 -4.64 1.73
CA THR A 190 -6.44 -3.70 1.41
C THR A 190 -6.93 -2.25 1.30
N THR A 191 -8.19 -2.03 0.90
CA THR A 191 -8.83 -0.70 0.84
C THR A 191 -9.46 -0.27 2.16
N GLY A 192 -9.46 -1.13 3.18
CA GLY A 192 -10.09 -0.84 4.48
C GLY A 192 -11.62 -0.86 4.44
N GLY A 193 -12.21 -1.65 3.54
CA GLY A 193 -13.66 -1.78 3.38
C GLY A 193 -14.31 -0.70 2.52
N LEU A 194 -13.53 0.21 1.95
CA LEU A 194 -14.02 1.13 0.93
C LEU A 194 -14.13 0.38 -0.39
N GLU A 195 -15.36 0.23 -0.90
CA GLU A 195 -15.62 -0.25 -2.26
C GLU A 195 -15.20 0.84 -3.25
N THR A 196 -13.90 0.98 -3.48
CA THR A 196 -13.40 1.74 -4.61
C THR A 196 -13.60 0.87 -5.85
N TYR A 197 -14.81 0.91 -6.40
CA TYR A 197 -15.08 0.42 -7.74
C TYR A 197 -14.17 1.18 -8.71
N ALA A 198 -13.11 0.51 -9.13
CA ALA A 198 -12.34 0.84 -10.32
C ALA A 198 -12.18 -0.47 -11.09
N VAL A 199 -13.31 -0.99 -11.57
CA VAL A 199 -13.31 -1.92 -12.69
C VAL A 199 -13.03 -1.07 -13.93
N ALA A 200 -11.88 -1.28 -14.55
CA ALA A 200 -11.64 -0.91 -15.93
C ALA A 200 -12.09 -2.08 -16.82
#